data_AF-A0A350JF98-F1
#
_entry.id   AF-A0A350JF98-F1
#
_cell.length_a   1.000
_cell.length_b   1.000
_cell.length_c   1.000
_cell.angle_alpha   90.00
_cell.angle_beta   90.00
_cell.angle_gamma   90.00
#
_symmetry.space_group_name_H-M   'P 1'
#
loop_
_entity.id
_entity.type
_entity.pdbx_description
1 polymer ?
#
loop_
_entity_poly.entity_id
_entity_poly.type
_entity_poly.pdbx_seq_one_letter_code
_entity_poly.pdbx_strand_id
1 'polypeptide(L)'
;MKDIFIEDVVNWRHEGLSTTAIKAKLTPHDLSDEERRIIMMEAEELFLKELERPEKAPPQSKLLVKSLVLFLMLGMMVLMFFDHAYLGFGGLVLIWLALKKSNILGKQKRGPSVFDKQ
;
A
#
# COMPACT_ATOMS: atom_id res chain seq x y z
N MET A 1 -30.24 -29.02 19.90
CA MET A 1 -30.57 -28.04 20.96
C MET A 1 -29.29 -27.54 21.63
N LYS A 2 -28.34 -28.42 21.98
CA LYS A 2 -27.00 -28.06 22.48
C LYS A 2 -26.18 -27.22 21.49
N ASP A 3 -26.29 -27.52 20.19
CA ASP A 3 -25.55 -26.81 19.13
C ASP A 3 -25.91 -25.31 19.02
N ILE A 4 -27.18 -24.97 19.31
CA ILE A 4 -27.67 -23.58 19.31
C ILE A 4 -26.98 -22.78 20.42
N PHE A 5 -26.79 -23.40 21.60
CA PHE A 5 -26.11 -22.75 22.71
C PHE A 5 -24.60 -22.57 22.45
N ILE A 6 -23.97 -23.48 21.72
CA ILE A 6 -22.56 -23.35 21.35
C ILE A 6 -22.38 -22.17 20.40
N GLU A 7 -23.25 -22.06 19.39
CA GLU A 7 -23.24 -20.95 18.43
C GLU A 7 -23.50 -19.59 19.11
N ASP A 8 -24.47 -19.53 20.04
CA ASP A 8 -24.73 -18.33 20.83
C ASP A 8 -23.54 -17.92 21.70
N VAL A 9 -22.84 -18.88 22.32
CA VAL A 9 -21.63 -18.62 23.12
C VAL A 9 -20.48 -18.12 22.25
N VAL A 10 -20.28 -18.70 21.08
CA VAL A 10 -19.28 -18.23 20.10
C VAL A 10 -19.60 -16.80 19.68
N ASN A 11 -20.87 -16.50 19.40
CA ASN A 11 -21.30 -15.15 19.02
C ASN A 11 -21.09 -14.13 20.15
N TRP A 12 -21.44 -14.46 21.40
CA TRP A 12 -21.15 -13.59 22.55
C TRP A 12 -19.65 -13.39 22.78
N ARG A 13 -18.82 -14.40 22.48
CA ARG A 13 -17.36 -14.27 22.54
C ARG A 13 -16.82 -13.35 21.44
N HIS A 14 -17.41 -13.37 20.24
CA HIS A 14 -17.14 -12.39 19.18
C HIS A 14 -17.56 -10.95 19.57
N GLU A 15 -18.66 -10.80 20.31
CA GLU A 15 -19.09 -9.52 20.89
C GLU A 15 -18.18 -9.02 22.03
N GLY A 16 -17.19 -9.83 22.45
CA GLY A 16 -16.23 -9.48 23.49
C GLY A 16 -16.76 -9.68 24.91
N LEU A 17 -17.85 -10.45 25.10
CA LEU A 17 -18.33 -10.77 26.44
C LEU A 17 -17.31 -11.64 27.20
N SER A 18 -17.10 -11.29 28.47
CA SER A 18 -16.26 -12.09 29.36
C SER A 18 -16.88 -13.46 29.64
N THR A 19 -16.04 -14.45 29.90
CA THR A 19 -16.45 -15.81 30.27
C THR A 19 -17.43 -15.83 31.44
N THR A 20 -17.30 -14.90 32.40
CA THR A 20 -18.24 -14.76 33.52
C THR A 20 -19.63 -14.28 33.09
N ALA A 21 -19.70 -13.34 32.14
CA ALA A 21 -20.97 -12.85 31.59
C ALA A 21 -21.67 -13.93 30.74
N ILE A 22 -20.90 -14.67 29.94
CA ILE A 22 -21.40 -15.82 29.17
C ILE A 22 -21.98 -16.88 30.12
N LYS A 23 -21.25 -17.22 31.20
CA LYS A 23 -21.73 -18.17 32.21
C LYS A 23 -23.04 -17.72 32.83
N ALA A 24 -23.15 -16.44 33.20
CA ALA A 24 -24.38 -15.87 33.76
C ALA A 24 -25.56 -15.98 32.78
N LYS A 25 -25.32 -15.82 31.47
CA LYS A 25 -26.34 -15.90 30.41
C LYS A 25 -26.75 -17.35 30.07
N LEU A 26 -25.89 -18.34 30.34
CA LEU A 26 -26.26 -19.77 30.30
C LEU A 26 -26.96 -20.27 31.57
N THR A 27 -26.83 -19.56 32.69
CA THR A 27 -27.42 -19.95 33.98
C THR A 27 -28.95 -20.04 34.03
N PRO A 28 -29.73 -19.18 33.33
CA PRO A 28 -31.18 -19.28 33.35
C PRO A 28 -31.76 -20.46 32.55
N HIS A 29 -30.94 -21.18 31.78
CA HIS A 29 -31.39 -22.40 31.11
C HIS A 29 -31.11 -23.59 32.05
N ASP A 30 -32.08 -24.50 32.22
CA ASP A 30 -32.05 -25.69 33.09
C ASP A 30 -30.96 -26.74 32.71
N LEU A 31 -29.78 -26.30 32.31
CA LEU A 31 -28.63 -27.14 32.01
C LEU A 31 -27.88 -27.49 33.28
N SER A 32 -27.47 -28.76 33.37
CA SER A 32 -26.54 -29.22 34.40
C SER A 32 -25.20 -28.50 34.31
N ASP A 33 -24.48 -28.40 35.42
CA ASP A 33 -23.15 -27.78 35.45
C ASP A 33 -22.15 -28.47 34.51
N GLU A 34 -22.31 -29.78 34.31
CA GLU A 34 -21.51 -30.59 33.39
C GLU A 34 -21.73 -30.16 31.93
N GLU A 35 -23.00 -30.02 31.52
CA GLU A 35 -23.34 -29.58 30.16
C GLU A 35 -22.89 -28.15 29.89
N ARG A 36 -22.95 -27.29 30.91
CA ARG A 36 -22.47 -25.91 30.81
C ARG A 36 -20.95 -25.84 30.58
N ARG A 37 -20.19 -26.73 31.23
CA ARG A 37 -18.73 -26.85 30.99
C ARG A 37 -18.44 -27.35 29.59
N ILE A 38 -19.15 -28.37 29.13
CA ILE A 38 -18.98 -28.95 27.79
C ILE A 38 -19.23 -27.88 26.72
N ILE A 39 -20.35 -27.15 26.81
CA ILE A 39 -20.70 -26.09 25.85
C ILE A 39 -19.65 -24.97 25.82
N MET A 40 -19.13 -24.55 26.98
CA MET A 40 -18.06 -23.55 27.02
C MET A 40 -16.77 -24.02 26.36
N MET A 41 -16.40 -25.29 26.58
CA MET A 41 -15.18 -25.88 26.04
C MET A 41 -15.28 -26.03 24.51
N GLU A 42 -16.40 -26.56 24.01
CA GLU A 42 -16.66 -26.71 22.58
C GLU A 42 -16.72 -25.35 21.87
N ALA A 43 -17.34 -24.33 22.49
CA ALA A 43 -17.38 -22.99 21.94
C ALA A 43 -16.00 -22.32 21.89
N GLU A 44 -15.13 -22.58 22.86
CA GLU A 44 -13.76 -22.07 22.88
C GLU A 44 -12.90 -22.73 21.79
N GLU A 45 -13.03 -24.05 21.60
CA GLU A 45 -12.38 -24.77 20.51
C GLU A 45 -12.86 -24.28 19.13
N LEU A 46 -14.17 -24.06 18.96
CA LEU A 46 -14.74 -23.49 17.74
C LEU A 46 -14.21 -22.08 17.46
N PHE A 47 -14.17 -21.22 18.47
CA PHE A 47 -13.65 -19.86 18.35
C PHE A 47 -12.16 -19.83 18.00
N LEU A 48 -11.35 -20.70 18.65
CA LEU A 48 -9.93 -20.84 18.34
C LEU A 48 -9.73 -21.35 16.91
N LYS A 49 -10.55 -22.29 16.46
CA LYS A 49 -10.52 -22.82 15.09
C LYS A 49 -10.95 -21.79 14.06
N GLU A 50 -11.88 -20.90 14.40
CA GLU A 50 -12.29 -19.75 13.58
C GLU A 50 -11.16 -18.73 13.45
N LEU A 51 -10.45 -18.45 14.55
CA LEU A 51 -9.26 -17.58 14.60
C LEU A 51 -8.05 -18.16 13.86
N GLU A 52 -7.82 -19.46 13.96
CA GLU A 52 -6.75 -20.15 13.25
C GLU A 52 -7.06 -20.37 11.78
N ARG A 53 -8.32 -20.25 11.37
CA ARG A 53 -8.67 -20.29 9.96
C ARG A 53 -8.01 -19.06 9.33
N PRO A 54 -7.01 -19.22 8.45
CA PRO A 54 -6.41 -18.08 7.79
C PRO A 54 -7.54 -17.41 7.04
N GLU A 55 -7.90 -16.21 7.52
CA GLU A 55 -8.86 -15.33 6.89
C GLU A 55 -8.48 -15.31 5.41
N LYS A 56 -9.32 -15.94 4.57
CA LYS A 56 -9.16 -15.85 3.12
C LYS A 56 -9.34 -14.37 2.82
N ALA A 57 -8.21 -13.65 2.79
CA ALA A 57 -8.16 -12.22 2.56
C ALA A 57 -9.10 -11.91 1.39
N PRO A 58 -10.06 -11.00 1.56
CA PRO A 58 -11.05 -10.75 0.54
C PRO A 58 -10.34 -10.38 -0.77
N PRO A 59 -10.90 -10.74 -1.94
CA PRO A 59 -10.27 -10.54 -3.24
C PRO A 59 -9.94 -9.06 -3.57
N GLN A 60 -10.36 -8.12 -2.73
CA GLN A 60 -10.03 -6.69 -2.80
C GLN A 60 -8.52 -6.40 -2.70
N SER A 61 -7.73 -7.25 -2.03
CA SER A 61 -6.27 -7.06 -1.93
C SER A 61 -5.57 -7.12 -3.29
N LYS A 62 -6.07 -7.93 -4.22
CA LYS A 62 -5.48 -8.06 -5.57
C LYS A 62 -5.61 -6.78 -6.39
N LEU A 63 -6.68 -6.00 -6.19
CA LEU A 63 -6.88 -4.72 -6.88
C LEU A 63 -5.99 -3.63 -6.30
N LEU A 64 -5.83 -3.57 -4.97
CA LEU A 64 -4.93 -2.64 -4.31
C LEU A 64 -3.46 -2.90 -4.69
N VAL A 65 -3.04 -4.15 -4.69
CA VAL A 65 -1.67 -4.53 -5.11
C VAL A 65 -1.45 -4.22 -6.59
N LYS A 66 -2.41 -4.52 -7.46
CA LYS A 66 -2.33 -4.14 -8.88
C LYS A 66 -2.25 -2.63 -9.09
N SER A 67 -3.07 -1.86 -8.37
CA SER A 67 -3.07 -0.39 -8.43
C SER A 67 -1.73 0.18 -7.98
N LEU A 68 -1.19 -0.32 -6.86
CA LEU A 68 0.12 0.09 -6.33
C LEU A 68 1.25 -0.15 -7.34
N VAL A 69 1.28 -1.33 -7.97
CA VAL A 69 2.27 -1.67 -9.01
C VAL A 69 2.12 -0.77 -10.23
N LEU A 70 0.88 -0.43 -10.62
CA LEU A 70 0.62 0.46 -11.77
C LEU A 70 1.12 1.88 -11.49
N PHE A 71 0.89 2.41 -10.29
CA PHE A 71 1.41 3.70 -9.86
C PHE A 71 2.95 3.71 -9.80
N LEU A 72 3.57 2.61 -9.35
CA LEU A 72 5.02 2.49 -9.32
C LEU A 72 5.62 2.48 -10.74
N MET A 73 5.02 1.73 -11.66
CA MET A 73 5.40 1.71 -13.09
C MET A 73 5.27 3.09 -13.72
N LEU A 74 4.16 3.78 -13.46
CA LEU A 74 3.93 5.13 -13.98
C LEU A 74 4.95 6.13 -13.42
N GLY A 75 5.27 6.05 -12.13
CA GLY A 75 6.30 6.88 -11.50
C GLY A 75 7.68 6.68 -12.11
N MET A 76 8.09 5.43 -12.36
CA MET A 76 9.35 5.11 -13.04
C MET A 76 9.38 5.63 -14.47
N MET A 77 8.27 5.52 -15.21
CA MET A 77 8.17 6.07 -16.56
C MET A 77 8.37 7.58 -16.55
N VAL A 78 7.70 8.30 -15.65
CA VAL A 78 7.85 9.75 -15.51
C VAL A 78 9.30 10.13 -15.17
N LEU A 79 9.94 9.41 -14.24
CA LEU A 79 11.36 9.64 -13.90
C LEU A 79 12.29 9.44 -15.10
N MET A 80 12.10 8.37 -15.88
CA MET A 80 12.87 8.14 -17.12
C MET A 80 12.69 9.27 -18.14
N PHE A 81 11.46 9.80 -18.27
CA PHE A 81 11.17 10.93 -19.14
C PHE A 81 11.90 12.20 -18.69
N PHE A 82 11.92 12.50 -17.38
CA PHE A 82 12.68 13.64 -16.88
C PHE A 82 14.19 13.45 -17.08
N ASP A 83 14.74 12.27 -16.79
CA ASP A 83 16.17 12.00 -16.95
C ASP A 83 16.63 12.20 -18.41
N HIS A 84 15.88 11.67 -19.37
CA HIS A 84 16.15 11.89 -20.80
C HIS A 84 15.88 13.33 -21.25
N ALA A 85 14.83 13.98 -20.71
CA ALA A 85 14.53 15.37 -21.00
C ALA A 85 15.62 16.31 -20.46
N TYR A 86 16.20 16.02 -19.29
CA TYR A 86 17.35 16.75 -18.74
C TYR A 86 18.60 16.56 -19.59
N LEU A 87 18.86 15.35 -20.09
CA LEU A 87 19.96 15.09 -21.02
C LEU A 87 19.77 15.79 -22.37
N GLY A 88 18.56 15.75 -22.93
CA GLY A 88 18.23 16.42 -24.19
C GLY A 88 18.25 17.95 -24.07
N PHE A 89 17.61 18.51 -23.05
CA PHE A 89 17.57 19.96 -22.81
C PHE A 89 18.93 20.49 -22.38
N GLY A 90 19.66 19.76 -21.52
CA GLY A 90 21.04 20.08 -21.15
C GLY A 90 21.97 20.09 -22.37
N GLY A 91 21.84 19.11 -23.26
CA GLY A 91 22.55 19.08 -24.55
C GLY A 91 22.22 20.30 -25.41
N LEU A 92 20.95 20.69 -25.49
CA LEU A 92 20.50 21.85 -26.27
C LEU A 92 21.07 23.17 -25.72
N VAL A 93 21.10 23.33 -24.39
CA VAL A 93 21.68 24.50 -23.71
C VAL A 93 23.18 24.60 -23.95
N LEU A 94 23.90 23.46 -23.92
CA LEU A 94 25.33 23.42 -24.23
C LEU A 94 25.62 23.82 -25.68
N ILE A 95 24.82 23.33 -26.64
CA ILE A 95 24.92 23.71 -28.05
C ILE A 95 24.66 25.22 -28.21
N TRP A 96 23.64 25.75 -27.54
CA TRP A 96 23.33 27.19 -27.57
C TRP A 96 24.47 28.04 -26.99
N LEU A 97 25.06 27.63 -25.86
CA LEU A 97 26.23 28.29 -25.27
C LEU A 97 27.45 28.25 -26.20
N ALA A 98 27.70 27.11 -26.85
CA ALA A 98 28.77 26.96 -27.82
C ALA A 98 28.59 27.88 -29.04
N LEU A 99 27.38 27.97 -29.58
CA LEU A 99 27.03 28.88 -30.67
C LEU A 99 27.17 30.35 -30.26
N LYS A 100 26.72 30.71 -29.05
CA LYS A 100 26.87 32.06 -28.51
C LYS A 100 28.34 32.44 -28.35
N LYS A 101 29.17 31.54 -27.81
CA LYS A 101 30.62 31.77 -27.67
C LYS A 101 31.32 31.90 -29.03
N SER A 102 30.97 31.05 -30.00
CA SER A 102 31.50 31.12 -31.37
C SER A 102 31.15 32.45 -32.05
N ASN A 103 29.92 32.93 -31.89
CA ASN A 103 29.49 34.21 -32.47
C ASN A 103 30.23 35.42 -31.87
N ILE A 104 30.56 35.36 -30.57
CA ILE A 104 31.36 36.39 -29.89
C ILE A 104 32.82 36.36 -30.38
N LEU A 105 33.45 35.18 -30.50
CA LEU A 105 34.79 35.04 -31.07
C LEU A 105 34.86 35.46 -32.55
N GLY A 106 33.83 35.15 -33.33
CA GLY A 106 33.71 35.54 -34.73
C GLY A 106 33.50 37.04 -34.94
N LYS A 107 32.95 37.75 -33.94
CA LYS A 107 32.92 39.22 -33.91
C LYS A 107 34.23 39.84 -33.42
N GLN A 108 34.92 39.20 -32.47
CA GLN A 108 36.22 39.67 -31.98
C GLN A 108 37.32 39.59 -33.05
N LYS A 109 37.27 38.60 -33.96
CA LYS A 109 38.16 38.54 -35.14
C LYS A 109 37.86 39.58 -36.22
N ARG A 110 36.78 40.37 -36.08
CA ARG A 110 36.44 41.50 -36.97
C ARG A 110 36.64 42.85 -36.28
N GLY A 111 37.64 42.96 -35.39
CA GLY A 111 38.25 44.24 -35.01
C GLY A 111 39.10 44.80 -36.16
N PRO A 112 39.29 46.13 -36.23
CA PRO A 112 39.33 46.89 -37.47
C PRO A 112 40.43 46.42 -38.42
N SER A 113 40.06 46.23 -39.68
CA SER A 113 41.02 46.14 -40.78
C SER A 113 41.80 47.44 -40.79
N VAL A 114 43.06 47.38 -40.34
CA VAL A 114 44.06 48.42 -40.60
C VAL A 114 44.41 48.31 -42.09
N PHE A 115 43.51 48.83 -42.92
CA PHE A 115 43.83 49.39 -44.22
C PHE A 115 43.62 50.88 -44.05
N ASP A 116 44.64 51.57 -43.55
CA ASP A 116 44.77 52.99 -43.83
C ASP A 116 46.15 53.25 -44.45
N LYS A 117 46.10 54.16 -45.40
CA LYS A 117 47.08 54.42 -46.45
C LYS A 117 48.46 54.78 -45.90
N GLN A 118 49.51 54.26 -46.53
CA GLN A 118 50.51 55.06 -47.27
C GLN A 118 51.47 54.14 -48.04
#